data_AF-A0A162ITG8-F1
#
_entry.id   AF-A0A162ITG8-F1
#
_cell.length_a   1.000
_cell.length_b   1.000
_cell.length_c   1.000
_cell.angle_alpha   90.00
_cell.angle_beta   90.00
_cell.angle_gamma   90.00
#
_symmetry.space_group_name_H-M   'P 1'
#
loop_
_entity.id
_entity.type
_entity.pdbx_description
1 polymer ?
#
loop_
_entity_poly.entity_id
_entity_poly.type
_entity_poly.pdbx_seq_one_letter_code
_entity_poly.pdbx_strand_id
1 'polypeptide(L)'
;MPCNPAEAASCQIGDLSGKHGALKKDTEKQVYYDKYLSTSHTDAAYVGGRSLVVHDAKMTPVACASLIKTRGTDDPVSIGVAKTPLN
;
A
#
# COMPACT_ATOMS: atom_id res chain seq x y z
N MET A 1 8.41 14.20 -10.25
CA MET A 1 7.83 13.68 -11.51
C MET A 1 6.53 12.97 -11.14
N PRO A 2 5.39 13.29 -11.79
CA PRO A 2 4.14 12.56 -11.55
C PRO A 2 4.30 11.10 -12.00
N CYS A 3 3.65 10.17 -11.28
CA CYS A 3 3.67 8.75 -11.62
C CYS A 3 3.01 8.52 -13.00
N ASN A 4 3.69 7.77 -13.88
CA ASN A 4 3.10 7.28 -15.12
C ASN A 4 2.75 5.78 -14.93
N PRO A 5 1.47 5.39 -14.94
CA PRO A 5 1.09 3.98 -14.75
C PRO A 5 1.62 3.06 -15.86
N ALA A 6 1.84 3.57 -17.08
CA ALA A 6 2.46 2.80 -18.17
C ALA A 6 3.94 2.51 -17.91
N GLU A 7 4.59 3.29 -17.03
CA GLU A 7 5.99 3.17 -16.63
C GLU A 7 6.08 3.04 -15.11
N ALA A 8 5.33 2.12 -14.50
CA ALA A 8 5.20 1.97 -13.05
C ALA A 8 6.55 1.87 -12.28
N ALA A 9 7.63 1.50 -12.95
CA ALA A 9 8.99 1.47 -12.41
C ALA A 9 9.55 2.87 -12.06
N SER A 10 9.07 3.93 -12.72
CA SER A 10 9.47 5.32 -12.43
C SER A 10 8.68 5.93 -11.26
N CYS A 11 7.62 5.27 -10.80
CA CYS A 11 6.79 5.75 -9.69
C CYS A 11 7.45 5.45 -8.35
N GLN A 12 7.07 6.21 -7.32
CA GLN A 12 7.46 5.86 -5.96
C GLN A 12 6.94 4.45 -5.62
N ILE A 13 7.75 3.67 -4.90
CA ILE A 13 7.41 2.28 -4.57
C ILE A 13 6.03 2.19 -3.90
N GLY A 14 5.72 3.09 -2.96
CA GLY A 14 4.44 3.17 -2.24
C GLY A 14 3.30 3.93 -2.94
N ASP A 15 3.48 4.45 -4.15
CA ASP A 15 2.41 5.16 -4.88
C ASP A 15 1.47 4.17 -5.59
N LEU A 16 0.56 3.57 -4.82
CA LEU A 16 -0.37 2.57 -5.31
C LEU A 16 -1.45 3.17 -6.21
N SER A 17 -2.00 4.33 -5.83
CA SER A 17 -3.05 4.99 -6.61
C SER A 17 -2.54 5.50 -7.96
N GLY A 18 -1.29 5.96 -8.03
CA GLY A 18 -0.66 6.36 -9.29
C GLY A 18 -0.41 5.18 -10.24
N LYS A 19 -0.05 4.01 -9.70
CA LYS A 19 0.23 2.80 -10.50
C LYS A 19 -1.03 2.04 -10.92
N HIS A 20 -1.96 1.85 -9.99
CA HIS A 20 -3.09 0.93 -10.13
C HIS A 20 -4.46 1.63 -10.23
N GLY A 21 -4.47 2.96 -10.11
CA GLY A 21 -5.67 3.79 -10.11
C GLY A 21 -6.18 4.10 -8.70
N ALA A 22 -6.84 5.25 -8.56
CA ALA A 22 -7.43 5.68 -7.30
C ALA A 22 -8.74 4.92 -6.99
N LEU A 23 -9.08 4.85 -5.70
CA LEU A 23 -10.40 4.45 -5.23
C LEU A 23 -11.43 5.50 -5.71
N LYS A 24 -12.57 5.03 -6.24
CA LYS A 24 -13.60 5.90 -6.83
C LYS A 24 -14.89 5.92 -6.01
N LYS A 25 -15.03 5.05 -5.02
CA LYS A 25 -16.23 4.91 -4.19
C LYS A 25 -15.85 4.76 -2.71
N ASP A 26 -16.77 5.14 -1.82
CA ASP A 26 -16.60 5.03 -0.36
C ASP A 26 -16.42 3.58 0.09
N THR A 27 -17.02 2.62 -0.63
CA THR A 27 -16.82 1.19 -0.41
C THR A 27 -16.41 0.54 -1.72
N GLU A 28 -15.15 0.12 -1.79
CA GLU A 28 -14.56 -0.50 -2.97
C GLU A 28 -13.54 -1.56 -2.56
N LYS A 29 -13.39 -2.58 -3.42
CA LYS A 29 -12.34 -3.58 -3.31
C LYS A 29 -11.57 -3.61 -4.62
N GLN A 30 -10.26 -3.43 -4.53
CA GLN A 30 -9.34 -3.58 -5.66
C GLN A 30 -8.33 -4.69 -5.34
N VAL A 31 -7.97 -5.46 -6.35
CA VAL A 31 -6.94 -6.49 -6.26
C VAL A 31 -6.05 -6.34 -7.49
N TYR A 32 -4.76 -6.17 -7.25
CA TYR A 32 -3.75 -6.02 -8.29
C TYR A 32 -2.44 -6.65 -7.82
N TYR A 33 -1.57 -6.93 -8.78
CA TYR A 33 -0.22 -7.42 -8.51
C TYR A 33 0.77 -6.27 -8.63
N ASP A 34 1.45 -5.94 -7.53
CA ASP A 34 2.51 -4.93 -7.51
C ASP A 34 3.88 -5.61 -7.44
N LYS A 35 4.74 -5.34 -8.43
CA LYS A 35 6.07 -5.94 -8.56
C LYS A 35 7.15 -5.22 -7.74
N TYR A 36 6.81 -4.11 -7.10
CA TYR A 36 7.76 -3.19 -6.49
C TYR A 36 7.68 -3.20 -4.97
N LEU A 37 6.52 -3.50 -4.38
CA LEU A 37 6.42 -3.75 -2.95
C LEU A 37 7.03 -5.11 -2.58
N SER A 38 7.71 -5.16 -1.44
CA SER A 38 8.29 -6.40 -0.93
C SER A 38 7.79 -6.73 0.47
N THR A 39 7.57 -8.03 0.73
CA THR A 39 7.31 -8.58 2.06
C THR A 39 8.57 -9.19 2.69
N SER A 40 9.70 -9.19 1.97
CA SER A 40 10.98 -9.67 2.51
C SER A 40 11.66 -8.58 3.34
N HIS A 41 12.08 -8.90 4.58
CA HIS A 41 12.73 -7.93 5.48
C HIS A 41 14.13 -7.52 5.02
N THR A 42 14.73 -8.27 4.09
CA THR A 42 16.06 -7.98 3.53
C THR A 42 16.00 -7.06 2.31
N ASP A 43 14.80 -6.81 1.78
CA ASP A 43 14.59 -5.97 0.60
C ASP A 43 14.44 -4.50 1.01
N ALA A 44 15.03 -3.60 0.23
CA ALA A 44 14.88 -2.16 0.45
C ALA A 44 13.41 -1.70 0.30
N ALA A 45 12.61 -2.43 -0.48
CA ALA A 45 11.19 -2.18 -0.68
C ALA A 45 10.28 -2.84 0.38
N TYR A 46 10.85 -3.34 1.49
CA TYR A 46 10.09 -3.96 2.56
C TYR A 46 9.00 -3.03 3.14
N VAL A 47 7.75 -3.46 3.10
CA VAL A 47 6.60 -2.64 3.54
C VAL A 47 6.18 -2.88 4.99
N GLY A 48 6.70 -3.93 5.65
CA GLY A 48 6.33 -4.19 7.05
C GLY A 48 6.90 -3.13 7.98
N GLY A 49 6.09 -2.66 8.93
CA GLY A 49 6.42 -1.51 9.77
C GLY A 49 6.21 -0.15 9.09
N ARG A 50 5.67 -0.12 7.87
CA ARG A 50 5.16 1.11 7.21
C ARG A 50 3.65 1.25 7.44
N SER A 51 3.04 2.26 6.82
CA SER A 51 1.61 2.52 6.90
C SER A 51 0.98 2.63 5.51
N LEU A 52 -0.25 2.15 5.40
CA LEU A 52 -1.14 2.44 4.27
C LEU A 52 -1.94 3.71 4.61
N VAL A 53 -1.93 4.69 3.71
CA VAL A 53 -2.64 5.96 3.89
C VAL A 53 -3.60 6.17 2.73
N VAL A 54 -4.85 6.51 3.06
CA VAL A 54 -5.87 6.89 2.09
C VAL A 54 -5.99 8.40 2.11
N HIS A 55 -5.92 9.01 0.94
CA HIS A 55 -6.12 10.45 0.76
C HIS A 55 -7.45 10.74 0.08
N ASP A 56 -8.03 11.90 0.36
CA ASP A 56 -9.11 12.46 -0.45
C ASP A 56 -8.60 13.00 -1.80
N ALA A 57 -9.50 13.50 -2.65
CA ALA A 57 -9.15 14.07 -3.95
C ALA A 57 -8.26 15.32 -3.87
N LYS A 58 -8.10 15.93 -2.69
CA LYS A 58 -7.23 17.08 -2.43
C LYS A 58 -5.91 16.67 -1.77
N MET A 59 -5.59 15.37 -1.76
CA MET A 59 -4.39 14.81 -1.11
C MET A 59 -4.36 15.00 0.41
N THR A 60 -5.52 15.15 1.06
CA THR A 60 -5.63 15.19 2.52
C THR A 60 -5.76 13.76 3.06
N PRO A 61 -4.94 13.32 4.01
CA PRO A 61 -5.06 11.97 4.57
C PRO A 61 -6.37 11.85 5.37
N VAL A 62 -7.23 10.91 4.98
CA VAL A 62 -8.53 10.66 5.62
C VAL A 62 -8.55 9.39 6.47
N ALA A 63 -7.63 8.46 6.20
CA ALA A 63 -7.46 7.26 7.00
C ALA A 63 -6.02 6.75 6.87
N CYS A 64 -5.53 6.09 7.91
CA CYS A 64 -4.25 5.39 7.87
C CYS A 64 -4.30 4.12 8.72
N ALA A 65 -3.40 3.19 8.42
CA ALA A 65 -3.25 1.96 9.18
C ALA A 65 -1.85 1.39 9.05
N SER A 66 -1.37 0.77 10.12
CA SER A 66 -0.02 0.19 10.17
C SER A 66 0.02 -1.18 9.52
N LEU A 67 1.08 -1.45 8.76
CA LEU A 67 1.35 -2.74 8.12
C LEU A 67 2.14 -3.63 9.09
N ILE A 68 1.49 -4.67 9.61
CA ILE A 68 2.07 -5.58 10.58
C ILE A 68 2.24 -6.97 9.99
N LYS A 69 3.27 -7.70 10.42
CA LYS A 69 3.45 -9.10 10.05
C LYS A 69 2.34 -9.95 10.66
N THR A 70 1.59 -10.65 9.83
CA THR A 70 0.61 -11.64 10.28
C THR A 70 1.27 -13.02 10.31
N ARG A 71 0.87 -13.86 11.26
CA ARG A 71 1.27 -15.27 11.30
C ARG A 71 0.20 -16.07 10.55
N GLY A 72 0.48 -16.43 9.30
CA GLY A 72 -0.30 -17.44 8.57
C GLY A 72 0.35 -18.81 8.75
N THR A 73 -0.43 -19.89 8.79
CA THR A 73 0.06 -21.26 8.98
C THR A 73 0.71 -21.87 7.74
N ASP A 74 0.73 -21.17 6.60
CA ASP A 74 1.07 -21.80 5.32
C ASP A 74 1.94 -20.94 4.34
N ASP A 75 2.35 -19.70 4.65
CA ASP A 75 2.95 -18.80 3.63
C ASP A 75 4.09 -17.85 4.06
N PRO A 76 5.02 -17.49 3.15
CA PRO A 76 6.14 -16.59 3.40
C PRO A 76 5.65 -15.16 3.67
N VAL A 77 5.73 -14.72 4.93
CA VAL A 77 5.54 -13.34 5.37
C VAL A 77 4.29 -12.65 4.78
N SER A 78 3.13 -12.92 5.36
CA SER A 78 1.92 -12.12 5.13
C SER A 78 1.99 -10.81 5.94
N ILE A 79 1.57 -9.70 5.32
CA ILE A 79 1.49 -8.39 5.96
C ILE A 79 0.01 -7.97 6.00
N GLY A 80 -0.52 -7.76 7.20
CA GLY A 80 -1.89 -7.32 7.44
C GLY A 80 -1.97 -5.85 7.83
N VAL A 81 -3.18 -5.30 7.76
CA VAL A 81 -3.47 -3.91 8.10
C VAL A 81 -4.06 -3.86 9.51
N ALA A 82 -3.35 -3.23 10.46
CA ALA A 82 -3.87 -2.97 11.80
C ALA A 82 -4.49 -1.57 11.85
N LYS A 83 -5.77 -1.50 12.20
CA LYS A 83 -6.44 -0.22 12.44
C LYS A 83 -5.87 0.42 13.71
N THR A 84 -5.14 1.52 13.54
CA THR A 84 -4.77 2.39 14.67
C THR A 84 -5.96 3.30 14.95
N PRO A 85 -6.43 3.46 16.20
CA PRO A 85 -7.43 4.47 16.51
C PRO A 85 -6.87 5.85 16.16
N LEU A 86 -7.60 6.61 15.33
CA LEU A 86 -7.41 8.04 15.19
C LEU A 86 -7.81 8.65 16.54
N ASN A 87 -6.83 9.13 17.30
CA ASN A 87 -7.08 9.95 18.48
C ASN A 87 -7.46 11.36 18.06
#